data_AF-A0A9J6EU46-F1
#
_entry.id   AF-A0A9J6EU46-F1
#
_cell.length_a   1.000
_cell.length_b   1.000
_cell.length_c   1.000
_cell.angle_alpha   90.00
_cell.angle_beta   90.00
_cell.angle_gamma   90.00
#
_symmetry.space_group_name_H-M   'P 1'
#
loop_
_entity.id
_entity.type
_entity.pdbx_description
1 polymer ?
#
loop_
_entity_poly.entity_id
_entity_poly.type
_entity_poly.pdbx_seq_one_letter_code
_entity_poly.pdbx_strand_id
1 'polypeptide(L)'
;MQRSNVPSAASEEYYRRNVYSPLLADFENQLRNRLDAHKKVVVGLNMLLPKFCASAGLSDIDDAVQFYLGDIPSANVIKPEFTLWVNKCCQIEENNRPACALQAIEMCNHDFFPNIHRLLSILATLPVSTSTPERTFSTLRRLKSYL
;
A
#
# COMPACT_ATOMS: atom_id res chain seq x y z
N MET A 1 -32.25 12.39 -13.65
CA MET A 1 -31.43 11.37 -14.35
C MET A 1 -31.88 11.32 -15.81
N GLN A 2 -31.20 12.03 -16.70
CA GLN A 2 -31.48 11.95 -18.14
C GLN A 2 -30.87 10.64 -18.64
N ARG A 3 -31.69 9.63 -18.98
CA ARG A 3 -31.20 8.45 -19.71
C ARG A 3 -30.87 8.91 -21.13
N SER A 4 -29.59 9.12 -21.42
CA SER A 4 -29.12 9.35 -22.79
C SER A 4 -29.32 8.08 -23.60
N ASN A 5 -30.50 7.97 -24.22
CA ASN A 5 -30.81 6.91 -25.17
C ASN A 5 -30.06 7.22 -26.47
N VAL A 6 -28.77 6.88 -26.52
CA VAL A 6 -28.00 6.93 -27.75
C VAL A 6 -28.61 5.89 -28.70
N PRO A 7 -29.07 6.27 -29.91
CA PRO A 7 -29.59 5.29 -30.86
C PRO A 7 -28.44 4.35 -31.22
N SER A 8 -28.63 3.07 -30.94
CA SER A 8 -27.66 2.02 -31.28
C SER A 8 -28.37 0.98 -32.13
N ALA A 9 -27.73 0.60 -33.23
CA ALA A 9 -28.30 -0.31 -34.21
C ALA A 9 -28.29 -1.78 -33.74
N ALA A 10 -27.51 -2.09 -32.69
CA ALA A 10 -27.36 -3.44 -32.14
C ALA A 10 -27.41 -3.40 -30.61
N SER A 11 -28.08 -4.37 -29.99
CA SER A 11 -28.21 -4.50 -28.53
C SER A 11 -26.85 -4.50 -27.81
N GLU A 12 -25.82 -5.08 -28.45
CA GLU A 12 -24.44 -5.12 -27.94
C GLU A 12 -23.85 -3.73 -27.70
N GLU A 13 -24.00 -2.80 -28.64
CA GLU A 13 -23.40 -1.47 -28.56
C GLU A 13 -24.13 -0.58 -27.55
N TYR A 14 -25.45 -0.80 -27.35
CA TYR A 14 -26.19 -0.21 -26.25
C TYR A 14 -25.66 -0.66 -24.87
N TYR A 15 -25.50 -1.98 -24.65
CA TYR A 15 -25.00 -2.51 -23.38
C TYR A 15 -23.54 -2.11 -23.13
N ARG A 16 -22.71 -2.09 -24.18
CA ARG A 16 -21.31 -1.65 -24.06
C ARG A 16 -21.22 -0.20 -23.58
N ARG A 17 -21.98 0.70 -24.19
CA ARG A 17 -21.93 2.15 -23.88
C ARG A 17 -22.61 2.51 -22.57
N ASN A 18 -23.77 1.91 -22.26
CA ASN A 18 -24.56 2.31 -21.10
C ASN A 18 -24.31 1.49 -19.84
N VAL A 19 -23.76 0.28 -19.95
CA VAL A 19 -23.55 -0.62 -18.81
C VAL A 19 -22.07 -0.90 -18.61
N TYR A 20 -21.37 -1.41 -19.62
CA TYR A 20 -19.98 -1.84 -19.46
C TYR A 20 -19.01 -0.68 -19.22
N SER A 21 -19.03 0.36 -20.07
CA SER A 21 -18.11 1.50 -19.92
C SER A 21 -18.29 2.26 -18.60
N PRO A 22 -19.52 2.60 -18.14
CA PRO A 22 -19.72 3.24 -16.85
C PRO A 22 -19.30 2.35 -15.68
N LEU A 23 -19.57 1.03 -15.74
CA LEU A 23 -19.15 0.08 -14.72
C LEU A 23 -17.63 0.00 -14.61
N LEU A 24 -16.92 -0.02 -15.75
CA LEU A 24 -15.47 -0.08 -15.77
C LEU A 24 -14.85 1.21 -15.23
N ALA A 25 -15.39 2.37 -15.60
CA ALA A 25 -14.96 3.65 -15.05
C ALA A 25 -15.20 3.75 -13.53
N ASP A 26 -16.35 3.25 -13.05
CA ASP A 26 -16.63 3.18 -11.62
C ASP A 26 -15.68 2.24 -10.88
N PHE A 27 -15.39 1.07 -11.45
CA PHE A 27 -14.42 0.12 -10.90
C PHE A 27 -13.00 0.70 -10.84
N GLU A 28 -12.55 1.39 -11.89
CA GLU A 28 -11.28 2.10 -11.90
C GLU A 28 -11.22 3.17 -10.80
N ASN A 29 -12.28 3.95 -10.63
CA ASN A 29 -12.37 4.95 -9.57
C ASN A 29 -12.36 4.33 -8.17
N GLN A 30 -13.07 3.21 -7.97
CA GLN A 30 -13.04 2.48 -6.70
C GLN A 30 -11.64 1.97 -6.38
N LEU A 31 -10.90 1.45 -7.38
CA LEU A 31 -9.53 1.02 -7.20
C LEU A 31 -8.60 2.18 -6.86
N ARG A 32 -8.70 3.30 -7.60
CA ARG A 32 -7.90 4.51 -7.33
C ARG A 32 -8.15 5.04 -5.94
N ASN A 33 -9.42 5.21 -5.55
CA ASN A 33 -9.78 5.73 -4.22
C ASN A 33 -9.27 4.83 -3.09
N ARG A 34 -9.33 3.51 -3.25
CA ARG A 34 -8.84 2.56 -2.23
C ARG A 34 -7.32 2.51 -2.16
N LEU A 35 -6.63 2.58 -3.29
CA LEU A 35 -5.17 2.41 -3.34
C LEU A 35 -4.42 3.71 -3.07
N ASP A 36 -4.89 4.86 -3.58
CA ASP A 36 -4.20 6.14 -3.40
C ASP A 36 -4.16 6.58 -1.93
N ALA A 37 -5.22 6.27 -1.16
CA ALA A 37 -5.27 6.59 0.27
C ALA A 37 -4.15 5.90 1.06
N HIS A 38 -3.84 4.65 0.73
CA HIS A 38 -2.81 3.87 1.44
C HIS A 38 -1.43 3.92 0.76
N LYS A 39 -1.35 4.43 -0.47
CA LYS A 39 -0.11 4.51 -1.25
C LYS A 39 0.98 5.28 -0.50
N LYS A 40 0.66 6.45 0.05
CA LYS A 40 1.65 7.27 0.78
C LYS A 40 2.20 6.56 2.01
N VAL A 41 1.30 5.96 2.81
CA VAL A 41 1.66 5.19 4.01
C VAL A 41 2.54 3.99 3.66
N VAL A 42 2.20 3.23 2.62
CA VAL A 42 2.98 2.06 2.17
C VAL A 42 4.33 2.46 1.59
N VAL A 43 4.39 3.57 0.85
CA VAL A 43 5.66 4.13 0.36
C VAL A 43 6.55 4.55 1.53
N GLY A 44 6.00 5.25 2.53
CA GLY A 44 6.72 5.63 3.74
C GLY A 44 7.24 4.42 4.52
N LEU A 45 6.43 3.35 4.65
CA LEU A 45 6.89 2.11 5.26
C LEU A 45 8.01 1.42 4.44
N ASN A 46 7.90 1.40 3.11
CA ASN A 46 8.94 0.83 2.25
C ASN A 46 10.28 1.60 2.37
N MET A 47 10.24 2.89 2.69
CA MET A 47 11.43 3.68 2.95
C MET A 47 12.19 3.25 4.23
N LEU A 48 11.57 2.45 5.11
CA LEU A 48 12.23 1.84 6.28
C LEU A 48 13.13 0.65 5.90
N LEU A 49 12.95 0.09 4.69
CA LEU A 49 13.77 -1.01 4.24
C LEU A 49 15.20 -0.53 3.95
N PRO A 50 16.25 -1.25 4.39
CA PRO A 50 17.63 -0.81 4.21
C PRO A 50 17.99 -0.42 2.78
N LYS A 51 17.42 -1.12 1.78
CA LYS A 51 17.61 -0.81 0.36
C LYS A 51 17.17 0.61 -0.03
N PHE A 52 16.10 1.13 0.57
CA PHE A 52 15.51 2.43 0.23
C PHE A 52 15.78 3.51 1.29
N CYS A 53 16.26 3.13 2.48
CA CYS A 53 16.64 4.04 3.56
C CYS A 53 17.63 5.13 3.14
N ALA A 54 18.54 4.85 2.19
CA ALA A 54 19.58 5.81 1.79
C ALA A 54 19.03 7.06 1.09
N SER A 55 17.85 6.97 0.46
CA SER A 55 17.16 8.09 -0.19
C SER A 55 16.03 8.67 0.66
N ALA A 56 15.75 8.09 1.82
CA ALA A 56 14.57 8.41 2.62
C ALA A 56 14.79 9.64 3.49
N GLY A 57 13.90 10.62 3.36
CA GLY A 57 13.81 11.78 4.23
C GLY A 57 12.87 11.52 5.43
N LEU A 58 13.08 12.27 6.50
CA LEU A 58 12.21 12.22 7.69
C LEU A 58 10.76 12.67 7.37
N SER A 59 10.58 13.46 6.31
CA SER A 59 9.28 13.87 5.78
C SER A 59 8.51 12.73 5.12
N ASP A 60 9.20 11.73 4.58
CA ASP A 60 8.59 10.65 3.80
C ASP A 60 7.93 9.60 4.69
N ILE A 61 8.35 9.54 5.96
CA ILE A 61 7.81 8.63 6.96
C ILE A 61 6.72 9.27 7.83
N ASP A 62 6.58 10.60 7.82
CA ASP A 62 5.68 11.31 8.76
C ASP A 62 4.23 10.87 8.60
N ASP A 63 3.74 10.74 7.36
CA ASP A 63 2.41 10.22 7.05
C ASP A 63 2.19 8.79 7.59
N ALA A 64 3.21 7.93 7.50
CA ALA A 64 3.13 6.55 8.00
C ALA A 64 3.16 6.51 9.53
N VAL A 65 3.99 7.36 10.16
CA VAL A 65 4.07 7.48 11.62
C VAL A 65 2.76 8.02 12.20
N GLN A 66 2.15 9.03 11.57
CA GLN A 66 0.84 9.55 11.96
C GLN A 66 -0.25 8.48 11.85
N PHE A 67 -0.22 7.68 10.79
CA PHE A 67 -1.20 6.61 10.59
C PHE A 67 -1.09 5.50 11.64
N TYR A 68 0.12 5.12 12.04
CA TYR A 68 0.38 4.04 13.01
C TYR A 68 0.69 4.54 14.43
N LEU A 69 0.38 5.79 14.77
CA LEU A 69 0.70 6.38 16.08
C LEU A 69 0.16 5.55 17.26
N GLY A 70 -0.99 4.91 17.09
CA GLY A 70 -1.61 4.04 18.12
C GLY A 70 -0.94 2.68 18.29
N ASP A 71 -0.16 2.22 17.31
CA ASP A 71 0.53 0.92 17.32
C ASP A 71 2.01 1.02 17.71
N ILE A 72 2.54 2.25 17.82
CA ILE A 72 3.94 2.56 18.09
C ILE A 72 4.14 2.81 19.60
N PRO A 73 5.15 2.20 20.24
CA PRO A 73 5.36 2.33 21.67
C PRO A 73 5.85 3.72 22.12
N SER A 74 6.60 4.46 21.29
CA SER A 74 7.15 5.77 21.69
C SER A 74 7.33 6.74 20.51
N ALA A 75 6.26 7.45 20.16
CA ALA A 75 6.23 8.40 19.05
C ALA A 75 7.29 9.52 19.11
N ASN A 76 7.70 9.96 20.31
CA ASN A 76 8.72 11.01 20.47
C ASN A 76 10.14 10.56 20.10
N VAL A 77 10.42 9.26 20.14
CA VAL A 77 11.76 8.69 19.91
C VAL A 77 11.95 8.26 18.45
N ILE A 78 10.87 8.25 17.65
CA ILE A 78 10.91 7.72 16.29
C ILE A 78 11.83 8.50 15.34
N LYS A 79 11.92 9.83 15.53
CA LYS A 79 12.76 10.70 14.69
C LYS A 79 14.25 10.39 14.88
N PRO A 80 14.82 10.44 16.10
CA PRO A 80 16.22 10.07 16.32
C PRO A 80 16.49 8.58 16.02
N GLU A 81 15.54 7.70 16.33
CA GLU A 81 15.64 6.27 16.05
C GLU A 81 15.72 5.99 14.54
N PHE A 82 14.90 6.68 13.74
CA PHE A 82 14.95 6.57 12.28
C PHE A 82 16.27 7.09 11.70
N THR A 83 16.80 8.22 12.18
CA THR A 83 18.11 8.71 11.73
C THR A 83 19.22 7.72 12.04
N LEU A 84 19.22 7.11 13.23
CA LEU A 84 20.17 6.05 13.60
C LEU A 84 20.01 4.80 12.73
N TRP A 85 18.77 4.41 12.45
CA TRP A 85 18.46 3.28 11.57
C TRP A 85 18.97 3.52 10.14
N VAL A 86 18.72 4.69 9.57
CA VAL A 86 19.22 5.07 8.23
C VAL A 86 20.74 5.03 8.22
N ASN A 87 21.41 5.60 9.23
CA ASN A 87 22.87 5.52 9.35
C ASN A 87 23.38 4.08 9.39
N LYS A 88 22.73 3.20 10.16
CA LYS A 88 23.06 1.77 10.21
C LYS A 88 22.85 1.08 8.85
N CYS A 89 21.79 1.41 8.14
CA CYS A 89 21.50 0.87 6.80
C CYS A 89 22.52 1.34 5.77
N CYS A 90 22.95 2.60 5.84
CA CYS A 90 23.95 3.17 4.93
C CYS A 90 25.34 2.55 5.11
N GLN A 91 25.67 2.04 6.30
CA GLN A 91 26.91 1.29 6.54
C GLN A 91 26.95 -0.08 5.85
N ILE A 92 25.79 -0.61 5.44
CA ILE A 92 25.70 -1.87 4.69
C ILE A 92 25.93 -1.55 3.20
N GLU A 93 26.78 -2.36 2.55
CA GLU A 93 27.02 -2.24 1.10
C GLU A 93 25.71 -2.38 0.31
N GLU A 94 25.51 -1.55 -0.71
CA GLU A 94 24.27 -1.46 -1.47
C GLU A 94 23.78 -2.81 -2.01
N ASN A 95 24.70 -3.68 -2.44
CA ASN A 95 24.38 -5.01 -2.96
C ASN A 95 23.88 -5.99 -1.91
N ASN A 96 24.19 -5.77 -0.63
CA ASN A 96 23.79 -6.64 0.49
C ASN A 96 22.64 -6.05 1.31
N ARG A 97 22.05 -4.92 0.89
CA ARG A 97 20.93 -4.33 1.62
C ARG A 97 19.66 -5.15 1.39
N PRO A 98 19.03 -5.67 2.45
CA PRO A 98 17.80 -6.43 2.30
C PRO A 98 16.69 -5.54 1.74
N ALA A 99 16.00 -6.07 0.73
CA ALA A 99 14.80 -5.49 0.14
C ALA A 99 13.51 -6.04 0.77
N CYS A 100 13.64 -7.03 1.65
CA CYS A 100 12.52 -7.72 2.28
C CYS A 100 12.31 -7.22 3.71
N ALA A 101 11.06 -6.94 4.08
CA ALA A 101 10.71 -6.53 5.44
C ALA A 101 11.14 -7.57 6.48
N LEU A 102 11.03 -8.87 6.17
CA LEU A 102 11.40 -9.95 7.08
C LEU A 102 12.91 -9.97 7.39
N GLN A 103 13.75 -9.79 6.38
CA GLN A 103 15.19 -9.66 6.56
C GLN A 103 15.58 -8.37 7.30
N ALA A 104 14.84 -7.27 7.05
CA ALA A 104 15.05 -6.03 7.78
C ALA A 104 14.69 -6.17 9.27
N ILE A 105 13.65 -6.94 9.61
CA ILE A 105 13.27 -7.28 11.00
C ILE A 105 14.39 -8.08 11.67
N GLU A 106 14.96 -9.09 11.01
CA GLU A 106 16.07 -9.88 11.56
C GLU A 106 17.32 -9.05 11.86
N MET A 107 17.59 -8.02 11.04
CA MET A 107 18.69 -7.07 11.27
C MET A 107 18.38 -5.99 12.32
N CYS A 108 17.09 -5.77 12.59
CA CYS A 108 16.60 -4.74 13.50
C CYS A 108 16.49 -5.32 14.91
N ASN A 109 17.42 -4.92 15.79
CA ASN A 109 17.36 -5.32 17.19
C ASN A 109 16.23 -4.56 17.89
N HIS A 110 15.23 -5.30 18.37
CA HIS A 110 14.05 -4.78 19.07
C HIS A 110 14.40 -3.93 20.30
N ASP A 111 15.48 -4.24 21.03
CA ASP A 111 15.87 -3.51 22.24
C ASP A 111 16.41 -2.12 21.95
N PHE A 112 17.02 -1.93 20.77
CA PHE A 112 17.58 -0.65 20.35
C PHE A 112 16.63 0.17 19.47
N PHE A 113 15.78 -0.52 18.71
CA PHE A 113 14.90 0.10 17.71
C PHE A 113 13.46 -0.44 17.83
N PRO A 114 12.77 -0.24 18.96
CA PRO A 114 11.44 -0.79 19.19
C PRO A 114 10.37 -0.21 18.25
N ASN A 115 10.47 1.08 17.88
CA ASN A 115 9.49 1.71 16.99
C ASN A 115 9.70 1.27 15.54
N ILE A 116 10.95 1.22 15.08
CA ILE A 116 11.27 0.78 13.71
C ILE A 116 10.95 -0.72 13.55
N HIS A 117 11.27 -1.55 14.54
CA HIS A 117 10.93 -2.96 14.53
C HIS A 117 9.41 -3.17 14.43
N ARG A 118 8.62 -2.36 15.15
CA ARG A 118 7.16 -2.41 15.08
C ARG A 118 6.62 -2.00 13.71
N LEU A 119 7.15 -0.92 13.12
CA LEU A 119 6.77 -0.49 11.78
C LEU A 119 7.19 -1.49 10.69
N LEU A 120 8.36 -2.11 10.81
CA LEU A 120 8.80 -3.18 9.92
C LEU A 120 7.92 -4.43 10.08
N SER A 121 7.49 -4.76 11.30
CA SER A 121 6.55 -5.85 11.57
C SER A 121 5.18 -5.57 10.96
N ILE A 122 4.70 -4.33 11.04
CA ILE A 122 3.48 -3.89 10.34
C ILE A 122 3.69 -4.07 8.83
N LEU A 123 4.80 -3.61 8.26
CA LEU A 123 5.11 -3.80 6.85
C LEU A 123 5.16 -5.28 6.44
N ALA A 124 5.70 -6.16 7.28
CA ALA A 124 5.76 -7.60 7.02
C ALA A 124 4.41 -8.31 7.16
N THR A 125 3.50 -7.78 7.98
CA THR A 125 2.14 -8.33 8.18
C THR A 125 1.11 -7.73 7.22
N LEU A 126 1.40 -6.58 6.63
CA LEU A 126 0.62 -6.05 5.53
C LEU A 126 0.73 -7.05 4.37
N PRO A 127 -0.40 -7.61 3.89
CA PRO A 127 -0.37 -8.37 2.66
C PRO A 127 0.16 -7.41 1.58
N VAL A 128 1.30 -7.76 0.97
CA VAL A 128 1.90 -7.02 -0.15
C VAL A 128 0.94 -7.04 -1.32
N SER A 129 -0.12 -6.22 -1.28
CA SER A 129 -1.05 -5.90 -2.36
C SER A 129 -1.59 -7.07 -3.22
N THR A 130 -1.43 -8.32 -2.82
CA THR A 130 -2.19 -9.43 -3.36
C THR A 130 -3.51 -9.37 -2.62
N SER A 131 -4.35 -8.42 -3.05
CA SER A 131 -5.78 -8.58 -2.95
C SER A 131 -6.07 -9.93 -3.57
N THR A 132 -6.11 -11.00 -2.76
CA THR A 132 -6.46 -12.32 -3.25
C THR A 132 -7.82 -12.11 -3.90
N PRO A 133 -7.95 -12.33 -5.21
CA PRO A 133 -9.15 -11.93 -5.95
C PRO A 133 -10.36 -12.78 -5.56
N GLU A 134 -10.29 -13.63 -4.54
CA GLU A 134 -11.35 -14.51 -4.06
C GLU A 134 -12.61 -13.74 -3.65
N ARG A 135 -12.47 -12.56 -3.02
CA ARG A 135 -13.63 -11.72 -2.69
C ARG A 135 -14.21 -11.00 -3.91
N THR A 136 -13.34 -10.52 -4.81
CA THR A 136 -13.74 -9.87 -6.08
C THR A 136 -14.36 -10.87 -7.07
N PHE A 137 -13.94 -12.13 -7.03
CA PHE A 137 -14.52 -13.23 -7.80
C PHE A 137 -15.93 -13.57 -7.32
N SER A 138 -16.23 -13.41 -6.02
CA SER A 138 -17.58 -13.64 -5.49
C SER A 138 -18.59 -12.61 -6.04
N THR A 139 -18.18 -11.35 -6.19
CA THR A 139 -19.00 -10.34 -6.88
C THR A 139 -19.15 -10.60 -8.37
N LEU A 140 -18.10 -11.08 -9.06
CA LEU A 140 -18.19 -11.53 -10.47
C LEU A 140 -19.08 -12.76 -10.63
N ARG A 141 -19.10 -13.67 -9.64
CA ARG A 141 -20.00 -14.83 -9.62
C ARG A 141 -21.46 -14.42 -9.53
N ARG A 142 -21.78 -13.32 -8.83
CA ARG A 142 -23.13 -12.75 -8.85
C ARG A 142 -23.49 -12.21 -10.23
N LEU A 143 -22.60 -11.50 -10.91
CA LEU A 143 -22.83 -11.05 -12.30
C LEU A 143 -23.06 -12.22 -13.27
N LYS A 144 -22.35 -13.35 -13.07
CA LYS A 144 -22.57 -14.58 -13.85
C LYS A 144 -23.92 -15.25 -13.59
N SER A 145 -24.54 -15.07 -12.42
CA SER A 145 -25.86 -15.63 -12.11
C SER A 145 -27.04 -14.76 -12.53
N TYR A 146 -26.78 -13.51 -12.93
CA TYR A 146 -27.81 -12.58 -13.41
C TYR A 146 -27.94 -12.55 -14.94
N LEU A 147 -27.01 -13.20 -15.66
CA LEU A 147 -27.03 -13.47 -17.10
C LEU A 147 -27.36 -14.94 -17.34
#